data_AF-A0A8T5KQS6-F1
#
_entry.id   AF-A0A8T5KQS6-F1
#
_cell.length_a   1.000
_cell.length_b   1.000
_cell.length_c   1.000
_cell.angle_alpha   90.00
_cell.angle_beta   90.00
_cell.angle_gamma   90.00
#
_symmetry.space_group_name_H-M   'P 1'
#
loop_
_entity.id
_entity.type
_entity.pdbx_description
1 polymer ?
#
loop_
_entity_poly.entity_id
_entity_poly.type
_entity_poly.pdbx_seq_one_letter_code
_entity_poly.pdbx_strand_id
1 'polypeptide(L)' 'MHDSQGDCWLAINGKVYDVSEYTTHPGGVAILEGCGMDATELFETRPMGSGTPHSDDARSYMDNYYIGELA' A
#
# COMPACT_ATOMS: atom_id res chain seq x y z
N MET A 1 -14.02 -6.51 5.75
CA MET A 1 -13.46 -5.82 4.57
C MET A 1 -12.45 -4.86 5.16
N HIS A 2 -11.20 -4.88 4.68
CA HIS A 2 -10.08 -4.14 5.24
C HIS A 2 -9.85 -2.84 4.44
N ASP A 3 -10.87 -1.98 4.40
CA ASP A 3 -11.03 -0.84 3.49
C ASP A 3 -11.14 0.53 4.20
N SER A 4 -10.67 0.64 5.45
CA SER A 4 -10.80 1.86 6.26
C SER A 4 -9.49 2.30 6.92
N GLN A 5 -9.41 3.55 7.36
CA GLN A 5 -8.14 4.12 7.87
C GLN A 5 -7.52 3.35 9.05
N GLY A 6 -8.32 2.72 9.91
CA GLY A 6 -7.84 1.91 11.04
C GLY A 6 -7.88 0.40 10.78
N ASP A 7 -8.25 0.00 9.56
CA ASP A 7 -8.34 -1.39 9.11
C ASP A 7 -8.11 -1.41 7.60
N CYS A 8 -6.85 -1.31 7.18
CA CYS A 8 -6.46 -1.11 5.79
C CYS A 8 -5.46 -2.18 5.35
N TRP A 9 -5.91 -3.06 4.45
CA TRP A 9 -5.02 -4.01 3.79
C TRP A 9 -4.85 -3.65 2.32
N LEU A 10 -3.64 -3.84 1.81
CA LEU A 10 -3.30 -3.60 0.41
C LEU A 10 -2.86 -4.91 -0.22
N ALA A 11 -3.29 -5.20 -1.45
CA ALA A 11 -2.64 -6.20 -2.27
C ALA A 11 -1.72 -5.51 -3.30
N ILE A 12 -0.44 -5.91 -3.35
CA ILE A 12 0.54 -5.37 -4.31
C ILE A 12 1.32 -6.55 -4.88
N ASN A 13 1.27 -6.74 -6.20
CA ASN A 13 1.92 -7.84 -6.92
C ASN A 13 1.63 -9.23 -6.32
N GLY A 14 0.37 -9.47 -5.94
CA GLY A 14 -0.07 -10.74 -5.35
C GLY A 14 0.23 -10.89 -3.85
N LYS A 15 0.98 -9.97 -3.24
CA LYS A 15 1.27 -9.97 -1.79
C LYS A 15 0.29 -9.09 -1.05
N VAL A 16 -0.05 -9.47 0.18
CA VAL A 16 -0.98 -8.76 1.06
C VAL A 16 -0.22 -8.11 2.20
N TYR A 17 -0.55 -6.84 2.47
CA TYR A 17 0.09 -6.00 3.47
C TYR A 17 -0.95 -5.37 4.38
N ASP A 18 -0.77 -5.53 5.70
CA ASP A 18 -1.57 -4.83 6.71
C ASP A 18 -0.90 -3.50 7.07
N VAL A 19 -1.46 -2.39 6.59
CA VAL A 19 -0.94 -1.04 6.82
C VAL A 19 -1.82 -0.25 7.78
N SER A 20 -2.67 -0.92 8.58
CA SER A 20 -3.63 -0.27 9.48
C SER A 20 -2.98 0.71 10.46
N GLU A 21 -1.76 0.42 10.89
CA GLU A 21 -0.99 1.26 11.82
C GLU A 21 0.03 2.18 11.11
N TYR A 22 0.06 2.19 9.76
CA TYR A 22 1.04 2.97 9.01
C TYR A 22 0.60 4.43 8.82
N THR A 23 0.94 5.26 9.79
CA THR A 23 0.54 6.68 9.83
C THR A 23 1.52 7.63 9.14
N THR A 24 2.74 7.17 8.82
CA THR A 24 3.85 8.01 8.33
C THR A 24 4.11 7.87 6.83
N HIS A 25 3.10 7.44 6.06
CA HIS A 25 3.20 7.35 4.61
C HIS A 25 3.55 8.71 3.99
N PRO A 26 4.67 8.84 3.22
CA PRO A 26 5.06 10.11 2.61
C PRO A 26 4.03 10.69 1.62
N GLY A 27 3.21 9.85 1.00
CA GLY A 27 2.08 10.29 0.16
C GLY A 27 0.84 10.71 0.96
N GLY A 28 0.91 10.70 2.30
CA GLY A 28 -0.19 11.03 3.19
C GLY A 28 -1.40 10.12 2.97
N VAL A 29 -2.59 10.73 2.98
CA VAL A 29 -3.89 10.04 2.86
C VAL A 29 -4.08 9.28 1.54
N ALA A 30 -3.25 9.51 0.52
CA ALA A 30 -3.33 8.81 -0.75
C ALA A 30 -3.15 7.28 -0.62
N ILE A 31 -2.58 6.78 0.48
CA ILE A 31 -2.51 5.34 0.77
C ILE A 31 -3.90 4.72 0.94
N LEU A 32 -4.88 5.49 1.43
CA LEU A 32 -6.21 4.99 1.76
C LEU A 32 -7.01 4.56 0.53
N GLU A 33 -6.65 5.09 -0.64
CA GLU A 33 -7.27 4.77 -1.93
C GLU A 33 -6.97 3.33 -2.38
N GLY A 34 -5.95 2.68 -1.80
CA GLY A 34 -5.64 1.29 -2.06
C GLY A 34 -6.27 0.31 -1.06
N CYS A 35 -6.89 0.78 0.03
CA CYS A 35 -7.38 -0.11 1.08
C CYS A 35 -8.45 -1.07 0.54
N GLY A 36 -8.30 -2.34 0.89
CA GLY A 36 -9.25 -3.40 0.54
C GLY A 36 -9.19 -3.86 -0.91
N MET A 37 -8.17 -3.47 -1.68
CA MET A 37 -8.06 -3.83 -3.10
C MET A 37 -6.62 -4.11 -3.56
N ASP A 38 -6.50 -4.54 -4.81
CA ASP A 38 -5.21 -4.59 -5.52
C ASP A 38 -4.76 -3.17 -5.86
N ALA A 39 -3.78 -2.69 -5.11
CA ALA A 39 -3.17 -1.37 -5.21
C ALA A 39 -1.87 -1.39 -6.03
N THR A 40 -1.60 -2.44 -6.81
CA THR A 40 -0.36 -2.56 -7.60
C THR A 40 -0.14 -1.36 -8.51
N GLU A 41 -1.14 -0.97 -9.30
CA GLU A 41 -1.01 0.19 -10.19
C GLU A 41 -0.81 1.50 -9.41
N LEU A 42 -1.50 1.67 -8.28
CA LEU A 42 -1.34 2.84 -7.41
C LEU A 42 0.08 2.94 -6.86
N PHE A 43 0.66 1.80 -6.47
CA PHE A 43 2.03 1.71 -5.98
C PHE A 43 3.06 1.96 -7.09
N GLU A 44 2.87 1.40 -8.28
CA GLU A 44 3.82 1.52 -9.39
C GLU A 44 3.80 2.88 -10.09
N THR A 45 2.69 3.61 -10.05
CA THR A 45 2.52 4.83 -10.86
C THR A 45 2.32 6.12 -10.03
N ARG A 46 1.90 6.01 -8.76
CA ARG A 46 1.59 7.14 -7.87
C ARG A 46 0.78 8.25 -8.58
N PRO A 47 -0.40 7.94 -9.14
CA PRO A 47 -1.15 8.88 -9.99
C PRO A 47 -1.69 10.09 -9.21
N MET A 48 -1.80 9.96 -7.87
CA MET A 48 -2.22 11.02 -6.95
C MET A 48 -1.02 11.75 -6.30
N GLY A 49 0.21 11.39 -6.66
CA GLY A 49 1.44 11.92 -6.10
C GLY A 49 2.38 12.46 -7.17
N SER A 50 3.62 11.98 -7.17
CA SER A 50 4.66 12.46 -8.11
C SER A 50 4.52 11.92 -9.53
N GLY A 51 3.65 10.93 -9.79
CA GLY A 51 3.57 10.26 -11.10
C GLY A 51 4.78 9.38 -11.41
N THR A 52 5.55 8.99 -10.40
CA THR A 52 6.73 8.12 -10.54
C THR A 52 6.55 6.87 -9.69
N PRO A 53 7.21 5.74 -10.00
CA PRO A 53 7.21 4.58 -9.12
C PRO A 53 7.74 4.89 -7.72
N HIS A 54 7.30 4.13 -6.73
CA HIS A 54 7.94 4.10 -5.41
C HIS A 54 9.40 3.64 -5.52
N SER A 55 10.26 4.18 -4.64
CA SER A 55 11.69 3.85 -4.57
C SER A 55 11.94 2.42 -4.08
N ASP A 56 13.16 1.92 -4.30
CA ASP A 56 13.58 0.60 -3.78
C ASP A 56 13.53 0.53 -2.24
N ASP A 57 13.80 1.64 -1.55
CA ASP A 57 13.64 1.74 -0.11
C ASP A 57 12.18 1.57 0.31
N ALA A 58 11.24 2.19 -0.41
CA ALA A 58 9.82 2.05 -0.14
C ALA A 58 9.33 0.62 -0.41
N ARG A 59 9.85 -0.03 -1.46
CA ARG A 59 9.58 -1.46 -1.75
C ARG A 59 10.08 -2.34 -0.62
N SER A 60 11.30 -2.11 -0.14
CA SER A 60 11.88 -2.86 0.97
C SER A 60 11.13 -2.61 2.28
N TYR A 61 10.60 -1.41 2.47
CA TYR A 61 9.84 -1.05 3.66
C TYR A 61 8.51 -1.82 3.80
N MET A 62 7.94 -2.31 2.69
CA MET A 62 6.71 -3.09 2.68
C MET A 62 6.82 -4.40 3.45
N ASP A 63 8.03 -4.96 3.58
CA ASP A 63 8.26 -6.21 4.32
C ASP A 63 7.83 -6.11 5.80
N ASN A 64 7.81 -4.90 6.38
CA ASN A 64 7.34 -4.67 7.75
C ASN A 64 5.83 -4.90 7.93
N TYR A 65 5.07 -4.87 6.83
CA TYR A 65 3.61 -4.94 6.84
C TYR A 65 3.08 -6.21 6.16
N TYR A 66 3.97 -7.06 5.65
CA TYR A 66 3.59 -8.26 4.90
C TYR A 66 2.88 -9.29 5.80
N ILE A 67 1.73 -9.80 5.35
CA ILE A 67 0.93 -10.79 6.09
C ILE A 67 0.64 -12.07 5.30
N GLY A 68 0.89 -12.11 3.99
CA GLY A 68 0.66 -13.30 3.18
C GLY A 68 0.52 -13.02 1.68
N GLU A 69 0.15 -14.05 0.93
CA GLU A 69 -0.12 -13.96 -0.51
C GLU A 69 -1.64 -14.03 -0.77
N LEU A 70 -2.09 -13.39 -1.85
CA LEU A 70 -3.47 -13.45 -2.32
C LEU A 70 -3.72 -14.82 -2.99
N ALA A 71 -4.80 -15.51 -2.59
CA ALA A 71 -5.16 -16.83 -3.08
C ALA A 71 -6.06 -16.78 -4.34
#